data_AF-A0A941S7T0-F1
#
_entry.id   AF-A0A941S7T0-F1
#
_cell.length_a   1.000
_cell.length_b   1.000
_cell.length_c   1.000
_cell.angle_alpha   90.00
_cell.angle_beta   90.00
_cell.angle_gamma   90.00
#
_symmetry.space_group_name_H-M   'P 1'
#
loop_
_entity.id
_entity.type
_entity.pdbx_description
1 polymer ?
#
loop_
_entity_poly.entity_id
_entity_poly.type
_entity_poly.pdbx_seq_one_letter_code
_entity_poly.pdbx_strand_id
1 'polypeptide(L)' 'MAYQTDLQFLGGPRRVTFAAWYHDFNAVQGSGSEGHETDLEAMVRLNEHWRLDLAYAAYTGAASIASRHKTWLSLTTTF' A
#
# COMPACT_ATOMS: atom_id res chain seq x y z
N MET A 1 -0.64 -7.09 -6.95
CA MET A 1 -1.98 -7.33 -7.49
C MET A 1 -2.91 -6.24 -6.99
N ALA A 2 -3.77 -5.67 -7.84
CA ALA A 2 -4.72 -4.65 -7.44
C ALA A 2 -6.16 -5.09 -7.75
N TYR A 3 -7.09 -4.76 -6.86
CA TYR A 3 -8.51 -5.05 -6.96
C TYR A 3 -9.31 -3.76 -6.75
N GLN A 4 -10.35 -3.56 -7.55
CA GLN A 4 -11.20 -2.37 -7.48
C GLN A 4 -12.67 -2.79 -7.41
N THR A 5 -13.44 -2.14 -6.54
CA THR A 5 -14.88 -2.34 -6.44
C THR A 5 -15.59 -1.00 -6.18
N ASP A 6 -16.80 -0.87 -6.69
CA ASP A 6 -17.67 0.23 -6.35
C ASP A 6 -18.51 -0.20 -5.13
N LEU A 7 -18.49 0.60 -4.06
CA LEU A 7 -19.29 0.34 -2.86
C LEU A 7 -20.45 1.33 -2.80
N GLN A 8 -21.67 0.79 -2.70
CA GLN A 8 -22.85 1.58 -2.36
C GLN A 8 -23.02 1.58 -0.84
N PHE A 9 -22.28 2.45 -0.15
CA PHE A 9 -22.47 2.71 1.27
C PHE A 9 -22.41 4.23 1.50
N LEU A 10 -23.31 4.77 2.33
CA LEU A 10 -23.42 6.20 2.67
C LEU A 10 -23.85 7.13 1.51
N GLY A 11 -24.84 6.73 0.71
CA GLY A 11 -25.64 7.68 -0.10
C GLY A 11 -25.02 8.15 -1.43
N GLY A 12 -23.96 7.51 -1.93
CA GLY A 12 -23.41 7.79 -3.26
C GLY A 12 -22.36 6.77 -3.72
N PRO A 13 -22.02 6.72 -5.03
CA PRO A 13 -21.02 5.80 -5.55
C PRO A 13 -19.63 6.20 -5.05
N ARG A 14 -19.05 5.41 -4.15
CA ARG A 14 -17.64 5.54 -3.76
C ARG A 14 -16.83 4.44 -4.41
N ARG A 15 -15.76 4.83 -5.09
CA ARG A 15 -14.79 3.91 -5.64
C ARG A 15 -13.76 3.58 -4.57
N VAL A 16 -13.64 2.29 -4.26
CA VAL A 16 -12.60 1.78 -3.37
C VAL A 16 -11.65 0.91 -4.16
N THR A 17 -10.36 1.19 -4.01
CA THR A 17 -9.28 0.41 -4.60
C THR A 17 -8.46 -0.20 -3.47
N PHE A 18 -8.21 -1.50 -3.58
CA PHE A 18 -7.29 -2.22 -2.72
C PHE A 18 -6.14 -2.73 -3.57
N ALA A 19 -4.94 -2.69 -3.05
CA ALA A 19 -3.81 -3.31 -3.70
C ALA A 19 -2.88 -3.97 -2.68
N ALA A 20 -2.25 -5.04 -3.11
CA ALA A 20 -1.31 -5.79 -2.31
C ALA A 20 -0.13 -6.20 -3.19
N TRP A 21 1.08 -6.04 -2.67
CA TRP A 21 2.30 -6.48 -3.34
C TRP A 21 3.18 -7.25 -2.38
N TYR A 22 4.00 -8.12 -2.97
CA TYR A 22 5.02 -8.86 -2.27
C TYR A 22 6.32 -8.72 -3.05
N HIS A 23 7.40 -8.44 -2.34
CA HIS A 23 8.71 -8.19 -2.92
C HIS A 23 9.75 -9.03 -2.18
N ASP A 24 10.56 -9.77 -2.94
CA ASP A 24 11.80 -10.36 -2.45
C ASP A 24 12.98 -9.45 -2.86
N PHE A 25 13.80 -9.07 -1.90
CA PHE A 25 15.00 -8.26 -2.10
C PHE A 25 16.23 -9.15 -2.00
N ASN A 26 17.02 -9.16 -3.07
CA ASN A 26 18.28 -9.89 -3.15
C ASN A 26 19.45 -8.92 -3.30
N ALA A 27 20.60 -9.31 -2.77
CA ALA A 27 21.82 -8.53 -2.87
C ALA A 27 22.20 -8.28 -4.33
N VAL A 28 22.53 -7.04 -4.65
CA VAL A 28 22.96 -6.64 -6.00
C VAL A 28 24.25 -7.37 -6.41
N GLN A 29 25.09 -7.73 -5.45
CA GLN A 29 26.28 -8.55 -5.66
C GLN A 29 26.30 -9.73 -4.69
N GLY A 30 26.65 -10.92 -5.20
CA GLY A 30 26.63 -12.17 -4.45
C GLY A 30 25.26 -12.87 -4.47
N SER A 31 25.08 -13.86 -3.61
CA SER A 31 23.85 -14.68 -3.52
C SER A 31 23.08 -14.47 -2.21
N GLY A 32 23.29 -13.32 -1.55
CA GLY A 32 22.67 -13.01 -0.26
C GLY A 32 21.24 -12.49 -0.43
N SER A 33 20.34 -12.85 0.48
CA SER A 33 19.03 -12.20 0.63
C SER A 33 19.20 -10.88 1.37
N GLU A 34 18.46 -9.85 0.95
CA GLU A 34 18.32 -8.58 1.68
C GLU A 34 17.04 -8.57 2.53
N GLY A 35 16.01 -9.32 2.15
CA GLY A 35 14.79 -9.47 2.93
C GLY A 35 13.55 -9.57 2.04
N HIS A 36 12.36 -9.39 2.61
CA HIS A 36 11.12 -9.32 1.85
C HIS A 36 10.17 -8.27 2.42
N GLU A 37 9.32 -7.70 1.57
CA GLU A 37 8.29 -6.73 1.95
C GLU A 37 6.92 -7.19 1.48
N THR A 38 5.91 -6.97 2.32
CA THR A 38 4.50 -7.01 1.93
C THR A 38 3.91 -5.61 2.05
N ASP A 39 3.34 -5.12 0.97
CA ASP A 39 2.69 -3.82 0.89
C ASP A 39 1.19 -4.00 0.74
N LEU A 40 0.42 -3.22 1.48
CA LEU A 40 -1.03 -3.15 1.43
C LEU A 40 -1.47 -1.71 1.28
N GLU A 41 -2.31 -1.45 0.29
CA GLU A 41 -2.86 -0.12 0.02
C GLU A 41 -4.38 -0.18 -0.07
N ALA A 42 -5.03 0.84 0.50
CA ALA A 42 -6.45 1.07 0.39
C ALA A 42 -6.69 2.55 0.07
N MET A 43 -7.47 2.80 -0.97
CA MET A 43 -7.83 4.13 -1.43
C MET A 43 -9.36 4.23 -1.49
N VAL A 44 -9.90 5.33 -1.00
CA VAL A 44 -11.31 5.68 -1.18
C VAL A 44 -11.45 7.08 -1.76
N ARG A 45 -12.14 7.18 -2.90
CA ARG A 45 -12.63 8.47 -3.42
C ARG A 45 -13.94 8.80 -2.72
N LEU A 46 -13.92 9.85 -1.90
CA LEU A 46 -15.06 10.28 -1.09
C LEU A 46 -16.09 11.03 -1.96
N ASN A 47 -15.60 11.85 -2.89
CA ASN A 47 -16.34 12.56 -3.93
C ASN A 47 -15.35 13.01 -5.05
N GLU A 48 -15.79 13.89 -5.96
CA GLU A 48 -14.96 14.39 -7.07
C GLU A 48 -13.73 15.18 -6.62
N HIS A 49 -13.76 15.76 -5.41
CA HIS A 49 -12.71 16.61 -4.89
C HIS A 49 -11.78 15.88 -3.92
N TRP A 50 -12.30 14.95 -3.11
CA TRP A 50 -11.60 14.38 -1.96
C TRP A 50 -11.29 12.90 -2.12
N ARG A 51 -10.06 12.52 -1.76
CA ARG A 51 -9.57 11.15 -1.70
C ARG A 51 -8.79 10.90 -0.42
N LEU A 52 -9.03 9.75 0.20
CA LEU A 52 -8.27 9.25 1.35
C LEU A 52 -7.50 8.00 0.94
N ASP A 53 -6.23 7.94 1.31
CA ASP A 53 -5.32 6.84 1.00
C ASP A 53 -4.68 6.34 2.30
N LEU A 54 -4.69 5.03 2.51
CA LEU A 54 -3.99 4.33 3.60
C LEU A 54 -3.05 3.31 2.98
N ALA A 55 -1.78 3.36 3.36
CA ALA A 55 -0.78 2.40 2.95
C ALA A 55 -0.07 1.81 4.17
N TYR A 56 0.24 0.53 4.12
CA TYR A 56 1.00 -0.19 5.12
C TYR A 56 2.03 -1.09 4.44
N ALA A 57 3.24 -1.11 4.97
CA ALA A 57 4.32 -1.96 4.50
C ALA A 57 4.97 -2.68 5.69
N ALA A 58 5.10 -4.00 5.56
CA ALA A 58 5.80 -4.85 6.50
C ALA A 58 7.05 -5.44 5.84
N TYR A 59 8.21 -4.91 6.22
CA TYR A 59 9.50 -5.39 5.75
C TYR A 59 10.19 -6.24 6.81
N THR A 60 10.57 -7.46 6.42
CA THR A 60 11.43 -8.33 7.21
C THR A 60 12.81 -8.37 6.57
N GLY A 61 13.80 -7.78 7.23
CA GLY A 61 15.17 -7.72 6.73
C GLY A 61 15.97 -8.98 7.03
N ALA A 62 17.02 -9.22 6.24
CA ALA A 62 17.98 -10.31 6.43
C ALA A 62 19.34 -9.80 6.94
N ALA A 63 19.97 -10.60 7.81
CA ALA A 63 21.32 -10.40 8.39
C ALA A 63 21.60 -8.99 8.96
N SER A 64 21.99 -8.05 8.10
CA SER A 64 22.43 -6.69 8.43
C SER A 64 21.37 -5.60 8.18
N ILE A 65 20.22 -5.95 7.61
CA ILE A 65 19.13 -5.00 7.38
C ILE A 65 18.05 -5.19 8.44
N ALA A 66 17.70 -4.11 9.14
CA ALA A 66 16.69 -4.13 10.17
C ALA A 66 15.27 -4.24 9.57
N SER A 67 14.42 -5.06 10.20
CA SER A 67 12.98 -5.11 9.92
C SER A 67 12.30 -3.78 10.23
N ARG A 68 11.27 -3.43 9.46
CA ARG A 68 10.55 -2.15 9.58
C ARG A 68 9.08 -2.33 9.26
N HIS A 69 8.26 -1.56 9.96
CA HIS A 69 6.85 -1.37 9.63
C HIS A 69 6.62 0.10 9.32
N LYS A 70 5.93 0.39 8.22
CA LYS A 70 5.65 1.75 7.76
C LYS A 70 4.15 1.88 7.52
N THR A 71 3.57 2.98 7.96
CA THR A 71 2.16 3.31 7.72
C THR A 71 2.08 4.74 7.21
N TRP A 72 1.29 4.97 6.16
CA TRP A 72 1.02 6.29 5.62
C TRP A 72 -0.47 6.54 5.53
N LEU A 73 -0.87 7.75 5.88
CA LEU A 73 -2.23 8.26 5.72
C LEU A 73 -2.16 9.55 4.91
N SER A 74 -2.91 9.64 3.83
CA SER A 74 -2.96 10.82 2.96
C SER A 74 -4.39 11.25 2.70
N LEU A 75 -4.63 12.56 2.75
CA LEU A 75 -5.87 13.19 2.30
C LEU A 75 -5.53 14.10 1.13
N THR A 76 -6.04 13.78 -0.05
CA THR A 76 -5.85 14.56 -1.28
C THR A 76 -7.12 15.35 -1.58
N THR A 77 -6.95 16.62 -1.97
CA THR A 77 -8.03 17.51 -2.44
C THR A 77 -7.69 18.10 -3.81
N THR A 78 -8.70 18.34 -4.64
CA THR A 78 -8.59 18.98 -5.96
C THR A 78 -9.61 20.10 -6.07
N PHE A 79 -9.18 21.29 -6.48
CA PHE A 79 -10.01 22.50 -6.62
C PHE A 79 -10.08 22.96 -8.07
#